data_AF-A0A7X9BJ06-F1
#
_entry.id   AF-A0A7X9BJ06-F1
#
_cell.length_a   1.000
_cell.length_b   1.000
_cell.length_c   1.000
_cell.angle_alpha   90.00
_cell.angle_beta   90.00
_cell.angle_gamma   90.00
#
_symmetry.space_group_name_H-M   'P 1'
#
loop_
_entity.id
_entity.type
_entity.pdbx_description
1 polymer ?
#
loop_
_entity_poly.entity_id
_entity_poly.type
_entity_poly.pdbx_seq_one_letter_code
_entity_poly.pdbx_strand_id
1 'polypeptide(L)'
;TAKKTLQKYYKSIQKEKTCCNKEALVRLASILKEEGETKKAIEVLEFCIENANEKKKAKQGEDSSIPTENNCNLEAYRELSELYAGIGEVEKSLETINEALRIKADDGWSLYIKAHIFFSTEQWDEAYETIFACLAVLEEELAVLDLYCKIMEKKNKLPQALGTLEAIAKQSGAGSDFRSDALHLAANYYLVLSNNKKAEQLYKKALALKPRDESLLCDYASLCIDLERINEADALMSNILGETKTPRVFQILASISAKKGDFVRSEIILKQALDETISDYWKVSLLIDLIHLYLFTNKTKQAESLLDEVISIEKSERTRSLQNEIREKNQRKIICALCEKTWFVPKTISGNARLRITCQPPDEYPAGSCLECEKTYCISCVKETLSDEGRFHCPTCKKPLKIQDAGIFWLLNEWQKTYDSKNQ
;
A
#
# COMPACT_ATOMS: atom_id res chain seq x y z
N THR A 1 8.26 8.06 30.36
CA THR A 1 8.32 7.46 31.72
C THR A 1 7.79 6.04 31.74
N ALA A 2 6.59 5.76 31.19
CA ALA A 2 6.02 4.41 31.06
C ALA A 2 6.96 3.38 30.38
N LYS A 3 7.63 3.76 29.28
CA LYS A 3 8.61 2.90 28.58
C LYS A 3 9.79 2.43 29.46
N LYS A 4 10.34 3.32 30.31
CA LYS A 4 11.42 2.95 31.25
C LYS A 4 10.91 2.02 32.35
N THR A 5 9.66 2.19 32.78
CA THR A 5 9.00 1.32 33.76
C THR A 5 8.71 -0.07 33.17
N LEU A 6 8.23 -0.12 31.93
CA LEU A 6 7.92 -1.35 31.19
C LEU A 6 9.18 -2.14 30.80
N GLN A 7 10.27 -1.47 30.39
CA GLN A 7 11.57 -2.11 30.17
C GLN A 7 12.19 -2.66 31.46
N LYS A 8 11.98 -1.99 32.60
CA LYS A 8 12.35 -2.54 33.91
C LYS A 8 11.52 -3.78 34.24
N TYR A 9 10.24 -3.78 33.89
CA TYR A 9 9.32 -4.90 34.06
C TYR A 9 9.72 -6.12 33.19
N TYR A 10 10.10 -5.90 31.94
CA TYR A 10 10.63 -6.95 31.07
C TYR A 10 11.97 -7.51 31.59
N LYS A 11 12.86 -6.65 32.10
CA LYS A 11 14.11 -7.09 32.76
C LYS A 11 13.85 -7.88 34.05
N SER A 12 12.81 -7.56 34.82
CA SER A 12 12.43 -8.36 36.00
C SER A 12 11.82 -9.70 35.61
N ILE A 13 11.06 -9.79 34.51
CA ILE A 13 10.60 -11.07 33.95
C ILE A 13 11.79 -11.97 33.62
N GLN A 14 12.81 -11.44 32.93
CA GLN A 14 14.03 -12.18 32.56
C GLN A 14 14.88 -12.60 33.77
N LYS A 15 14.89 -11.81 34.86
CA LYS A 15 15.77 -12.06 36.02
C LYS A 15 15.12 -12.85 37.16
N GLU A 16 13.84 -12.61 37.43
CA GLU A 16 13.22 -13.04 38.69
C GLU A 16 12.09 -14.06 38.48
N LYS A 17 11.64 -14.30 37.23
CA LYS A 17 10.51 -15.18 36.87
C LYS A 17 9.26 -15.00 37.77
N THR A 18 9.10 -13.84 38.40
CA THR A 18 8.05 -13.58 39.38
C THR A 18 7.30 -12.33 38.95
N CYS A 19 6.30 -12.53 38.09
CA CYS A 19 5.36 -11.48 37.76
C CYS A 19 3.94 -11.92 38.09
N CYS A 20 3.24 -11.12 38.89
CA CYS A 20 1.92 -11.46 39.43
C CYS A 20 0.74 -10.82 38.69
N ASN A 21 0.96 -9.92 37.72
CA ASN A 21 -0.14 -9.22 37.05
C ASN A 21 -0.20 -9.52 35.54
N LYS A 22 -1.12 -10.43 35.16
CA LYS A 22 -1.33 -10.89 33.78
C LYS A 22 -1.77 -9.78 32.84
N GLU A 23 -2.65 -8.90 33.30
CA GLU A 23 -3.15 -7.78 32.49
C GLU A 23 -2.02 -6.81 32.13
N ALA A 24 -1.08 -6.59 33.06
CA ALA A 24 0.11 -5.79 32.79
C ALA A 24 1.03 -6.43 31.74
N LEU A 25 1.09 -7.77 31.67
CA LEU A 25 1.89 -8.50 30.68
C LEU A 25 1.25 -8.43 29.28
N VAL A 26 -0.07 -8.62 29.19
CA VAL A 26 -0.79 -8.48 27.91
C VAL A 26 -0.67 -7.05 27.37
N ARG A 27 -0.86 -6.03 28.21
CA ARG A 27 -0.65 -4.63 27.84
C ARG A 27 0.81 -4.34 27.44
N LEU A 28 1.78 -4.92 28.13
CA LEU A 28 3.20 -4.79 27.76
C LEU A 28 3.47 -5.39 26.37
N ALA A 29 2.91 -6.56 26.07
CA ALA A 29 3.05 -7.20 24.78
C ALA A 29 2.43 -6.37 23.64
N SER A 30 1.25 -5.78 23.87
CA SER A 30 0.61 -4.85 22.93
C SER A 30 1.51 -3.65 22.62
N ILE A 31 2.12 -3.03 23.64
CA ILE A 31 3.08 -1.93 23.44
C ILE A 31 4.32 -2.38 22.67
N LEU A 32 4.85 -3.57 22.96
CA LEU A 32 6.01 -4.11 22.23
C LEU A 32 5.68 -4.42 20.76
N LYS A 33 4.46 -4.89 20.47
CA LYS A 33 3.92 -5.09 19.11
C LYS A 33 3.89 -3.76 18.34
N GLU A 34 3.38 -2.69 18.95
CA GLU A 34 3.36 -1.34 18.35
C GLU A 34 4.77 -0.78 18.08
N GLU A 35 5.75 -1.11 18.93
CA GLU A 35 7.15 -0.70 18.75
C GLU A 35 7.92 -1.55 17.72
N GLY A 36 7.28 -2.56 17.10
CA GLY A 36 7.92 -3.48 16.15
C GLY A 36 8.84 -4.53 16.81
N GLU A 37 8.77 -4.66 18.14
CA GLU A 37 9.56 -5.60 18.94
C GLU A 37 8.84 -6.95 19.10
N THR A 38 8.41 -7.52 17.96
CA THR A 38 7.54 -8.72 17.88
C THR A 38 8.07 -9.90 18.69
N LYS A 39 9.39 -10.16 18.65
CA LYS A 39 10.01 -11.26 19.41
C LYS A 39 9.85 -11.09 20.91
N LYS A 40 10.02 -9.86 21.42
CA LYS A 40 9.87 -9.57 22.85
C LYS A 40 8.41 -9.66 23.27
N ALA A 41 7.48 -9.24 22.41
CA ALA A 41 6.04 -9.39 22.66
C ALA A 41 5.64 -10.87 22.80
N ILE A 42 6.15 -11.73 21.91
CA ILE A 42 5.94 -13.19 21.96
C ILE A 42 6.45 -13.76 23.29
N GLU A 43 7.71 -13.49 23.66
CA GLU A 43 8.30 -13.98 24.92
C GLU A 43 7.49 -13.57 26.16
N VAL A 44 6.96 -12.34 26.17
CA VAL A 44 6.12 -11.84 27.28
C VAL A 44 4.81 -12.60 27.37
N LEU A 45 4.17 -12.91 26.24
CA LEU A 45 2.90 -13.63 26.19
C LEU A 45 3.08 -15.12 26.51
N GLU A 46 4.12 -15.77 25.98
CA GLU A 46 4.51 -17.13 26.33
C GLU A 46 4.70 -17.25 27.86
N PHE A 47 5.47 -16.34 28.45
CA PHE A 47 5.68 -16.29 29.90
C PHE A 47 4.36 -16.07 30.67
N CYS A 48 3.46 -15.22 30.17
CA CYS A 48 2.15 -14.99 30.80
C CYS A 48 1.31 -16.28 30.84
N ILE A 49 1.32 -17.04 29.74
CA ILE A 49 0.58 -18.29 29.59
C ILE A 49 1.19 -19.41 30.43
N GLU A 50 2.51 -19.57 30.42
CA GLU A 50 3.23 -20.58 31.22
C GLU A 50 2.95 -20.43 32.72
N ASN A 51 3.08 -19.20 33.24
CA ASN A 51 2.75 -18.91 34.64
C ASN A 51 1.29 -19.18 34.99
N ALA A 52 0.37 -18.97 34.04
CA ALA A 52 -1.03 -19.27 34.23
C ALA A 52 -1.28 -20.79 34.34
N ASN A 53 -0.61 -21.57 33.49
CA ASN A 53 -0.73 -23.02 33.48
C ASN A 53 -0.09 -23.68 34.71
N GLU A 54 1.05 -23.17 35.19
CA GLU A 54 1.69 -23.65 36.43
C GLU A 54 0.81 -23.40 37.66
N LYS A 55 0.20 -22.20 37.77
CA LYS A 55 -0.73 -21.89 38.87
C LYS A 55 -2.01 -22.72 38.80
N LYS A 56 -2.50 -23.07 37.61
CA LYS A 56 -3.66 -23.96 37.43
C LYS A 56 -3.36 -25.40 37.88
N LYS A 57 -2.14 -25.90 37.62
CA LYS A 57 -1.67 -27.20 38.13
C LYS A 57 -1.50 -27.19 39.66
N ALA A 58 -1.05 -26.07 40.23
CA ALA A 58 -0.86 -25.93 41.68
C ALA A 58 -2.15 -25.78 42.50
N LYS A 59 -3.26 -25.34 41.88
CA LYS A 59 -4.57 -25.09 42.54
C LYS A 59 -5.62 -26.19 42.32
N GLN A 60 -5.25 -27.42 41.95
CA GLN A 60 -6.19 -28.55 41.82
C GLN A 60 -6.74 -29.05 43.18
N GLY A 61 -7.35 -28.16 43.98
CA GLY A 61 -7.88 -28.50 45.30
C GLY A 61 -8.87 -27.52 45.94
N GLU A 62 -9.07 -26.30 45.42
CA GLU A 62 -10.05 -25.36 46.03
C GLU A 62 -10.82 -24.56 44.97
N ASP A 63 -12.11 -24.43 45.25
CA ASP A 63 -13.19 -24.13 44.30
C ASP A 63 -13.47 -22.63 44.12
N SER A 64 -13.99 -22.30 42.94
CA SER A 64 -14.89 -21.18 42.62
C SER A 64 -14.54 -19.74 43.05
N SER A 65 -13.71 -19.05 42.25
CA SER A 65 -13.87 -17.60 41.97
C SER A 65 -13.04 -17.18 40.73
N ILE A 66 -13.39 -17.71 39.55
CA ILE A 66 -12.56 -17.63 38.32
C ILE A 66 -13.28 -17.03 37.08
N PRO A 67 -13.97 -15.87 37.12
CA PRO A 67 -14.37 -15.20 35.87
C PRO A 67 -13.21 -14.40 35.24
N THR A 68 -12.47 -13.64 36.05
CA THR A 68 -11.42 -12.71 35.59
C THR A 68 -10.13 -13.41 35.17
N GLU A 69 -9.74 -14.50 35.85
CA GLU A 69 -8.51 -15.24 35.53
C GLU A 69 -8.58 -15.97 34.17
N ASN A 70 -9.76 -16.39 33.73
CA ASN A 70 -9.97 -17.06 32.45
C ASN A 70 -9.96 -16.07 31.27
N ASN A 71 -10.47 -14.85 31.47
CA ASN A 71 -10.55 -13.84 30.41
C ASN A 71 -9.16 -13.30 30.00
N CYS A 72 -8.27 -13.00 30.96
CA CYS A 72 -6.90 -12.56 30.64
C CYS A 72 -6.06 -13.65 29.96
N ASN A 73 -6.30 -14.93 30.26
CA ASN A 73 -5.63 -16.03 29.57
C ASN A 73 -6.12 -16.12 28.12
N LEU A 74 -7.44 -15.99 27.88
CA LEU A 74 -8.04 -16.01 26.55
C LEU A 74 -7.48 -14.90 25.66
N GLU A 75 -7.40 -13.67 26.18
CA GLU A 75 -6.81 -12.52 25.48
C GLU A 75 -5.33 -12.74 25.15
N ALA A 76 -4.55 -13.30 26.09
CA ALA A 76 -3.14 -13.62 25.87
C ALA A 76 -2.95 -14.67 24.75
N TYR A 77 -3.78 -15.72 24.71
CA TYR A 77 -3.74 -16.73 23.64
C TYR A 77 -4.10 -16.12 22.28
N ARG A 78 -5.09 -15.22 22.21
CA ARG A 78 -5.47 -14.53 20.98
C ARG A 78 -4.32 -13.66 20.45
N GLU A 79 -3.78 -12.79 21.29
CA GLU A 79 -2.67 -11.90 20.89
C GLU A 79 -1.44 -12.71 20.46
N LEU A 80 -1.10 -13.78 21.19
CA LEU A 80 0.03 -14.64 20.83
C LEU A 80 -0.19 -15.33 19.48
N SER A 81 -1.40 -15.83 19.23
CA SER A 81 -1.76 -16.45 17.96
C SER A 81 -1.60 -15.47 16.79
N GLU A 82 -2.07 -14.22 16.92
CA GLU A 82 -1.90 -13.19 15.90
C GLU A 82 -0.42 -12.88 15.64
N LEU A 83 0.41 -12.81 16.69
CA LEU A 83 1.85 -12.58 16.55
C LEU A 83 2.53 -13.74 15.82
N TYR A 84 2.20 -14.98 16.15
CA TYR A 84 2.73 -16.16 15.44
C TYR A 84 2.31 -16.17 13.97
N ALA A 85 1.06 -15.83 13.66
CA ALA A 85 0.59 -15.69 12.28
C ALA A 85 1.39 -14.59 11.53
N GLY A 86 1.62 -13.45 12.18
CA GLY A 86 2.38 -12.34 11.61
C GLY A 86 3.85 -12.64 11.30
N ILE A 87 4.48 -13.59 12.02
CA ILE A 87 5.85 -14.05 11.73
C ILE A 87 5.89 -15.26 10.78
N GLY A 88 4.74 -15.76 10.33
CA GLY A 88 4.63 -16.92 9.44
C GLY A 88 4.68 -18.29 10.12
N GLU A 89 4.61 -18.33 11.45
CA GLU A 89 4.57 -19.57 12.24
C GLU A 89 3.11 -20.05 12.39
N VAL A 90 2.53 -20.47 11.27
CA VAL A 90 1.10 -20.79 11.14
C VAL A 90 0.69 -21.94 12.06
N GLU A 91 1.48 -23.01 12.16
CA GLU A 91 1.16 -24.17 12.98
C GLU A 91 1.05 -23.81 14.46
N LYS A 92 2.05 -23.07 14.98
CA LYS A 92 2.02 -22.56 16.36
C LYS A 92 0.86 -21.61 16.59
N SER A 93 0.54 -20.77 15.60
CA SER A 93 -0.61 -19.86 15.67
C SER A 93 -1.92 -20.62 15.82
N LEU A 94 -2.12 -21.70 15.03
CA LEU A 94 -3.30 -22.56 15.09
C LEU A 94 -3.37 -23.37 16.39
N GLU A 95 -2.26 -23.89 16.89
CA GLU A 95 -2.21 -24.56 18.20
C GLU A 95 -2.64 -23.60 19.31
N THR A 96 -2.06 -22.38 19.31
CA THR A 96 -2.33 -21.34 20.30
C THR A 96 -3.79 -20.90 20.31
N ILE A 97 -4.40 -20.69 19.14
CA ILE A 97 -5.81 -20.28 19.07
C ILE A 97 -6.76 -21.43 19.43
N ASN A 98 -6.39 -22.68 19.17
CA ASN A 98 -7.17 -23.83 19.61
C ASN A 98 -7.17 -23.97 21.14
N GLU A 99 -6.08 -23.59 21.84
CA GLU A 99 -6.12 -23.50 23.31
C GLU A 99 -7.09 -22.42 23.80
N ALA A 100 -7.17 -21.27 23.12
CA ALA A 100 -8.17 -20.24 23.42
C ALA A 100 -9.60 -20.81 23.29
N LEU A 101 -9.87 -21.54 22.20
CA LEU A 101 -11.16 -22.18 21.95
C LEU A 101 -11.45 -23.35 22.90
N ARG A 102 -10.45 -23.99 23.51
CA ARG A 102 -10.68 -24.97 24.58
C ARG A 102 -11.15 -24.32 25.88
N ILE A 103 -10.72 -23.09 26.15
CA ILE A 103 -11.20 -22.32 27.30
C ILE A 103 -12.66 -21.90 27.07
N LYS A 104 -12.94 -21.38 25.88
CA LYS A 104 -14.28 -20.96 25.46
C LYS A 104 -14.51 -21.29 23.99
N ALA A 105 -15.29 -22.34 23.74
CA ALA A 105 -15.51 -22.90 22.40
C ALA A 105 -16.27 -21.96 21.46
N ASP A 106 -17.15 -21.12 22.01
CA ASP A 106 -17.98 -20.14 21.31
C ASP A 106 -17.40 -18.72 21.39
N ASP A 107 -16.08 -18.56 21.59
CA ASP A 107 -15.49 -17.23 21.57
C ASP A 107 -15.39 -16.67 20.15
N GLY A 108 -16.27 -15.73 19.82
CA GLY A 108 -16.37 -15.15 18.49
C GLY A 108 -15.06 -14.54 17.97
N TRP A 109 -14.29 -13.85 18.82
CA TRP A 109 -13.01 -13.26 18.40
C TRP A 109 -11.91 -14.30 18.18
N SER A 110 -11.85 -15.35 19.00
CA SER A 110 -10.96 -16.49 18.72
C SER A 110 -11.33 -17.22 17.43
N LEU A 111 -12.63 -17.39 17.14
CA LEU A 111 -13.10 -17.93 15.87
C LEU A 111 -12.74 -17.00 14.69
N TYR A 112 -12.89 -15.69 14.85
CA TYR A 112 -12.49 -14.70 13.85
C TYR A 112 -10.99 -14.79 13.52
N ILE A 113 -10.12 -14.79 14.54
CA ILE A 113 -8.67 -14.92 14.36
C ILE A 113 -8.33 -16.23 13.65
N LYS A 114 -8.93 -17.36 14.07
CA LYS A 114 -8.73 -18.66 13.42
C LYS A 114 -9.16 -18.67 11.96
N ALA A 115 -10.32 -18.09 11.64
CA ALA A 115 -10.79 -17.94 10.27
C ALA A 115 -9.85 -17.06 9.43
N HIS A 116 -9.32 -15.99 10.01
CA HIS A 116 -8.36 -15.11 9.36
C HIS A 116 -7.03 -15.82 9.07
N ILE A 117 -6.54 -16.66 10.00
CA ILE A 117 -5.36 -17.50 9.78
C ILE A 117 -5.59 -18.43 8.59
N PHE A 118 -6.72 -19.17 8.56
CA PHE A 118 -7.06 -20.03 7.43
C PHE A 118 -7.20 -19.28 6.10
N PHE A 119 -7.78 -18.08 6.13
CA PHE A 119 -7.86 -17.22 4.95
C PHE A 119 -6.47 -16.80 4.45
N SER A 120 -5.56 -16.44 5.37
CA SER A 120 -4.19 -16.04 5.01
C SER A 120 -3.34 -17.20 4.48
N THR A 121 -3.68 -18.44 4.84
CA THR A 121 -3.01 -19.66 4.35
C THR A 121 -3.72 -20.33 3.18
N GLU A 122 -4.69 -19.63 2.57
CA GLU A 122 -5.45 -20.08 1.40
C GLU A 122 -6.30 -21.34 1.64
N GLN A 123 -6.63 -21.64 2.91
CA GLN A 123 -7.50 -22.74 3.32
C GLN A 123 -8.97 -22.26 3.35
N TRP A 124 -9.55 -22.08 2.16
CA TRP A 124 -10.84 -21.40 2.00
C TRP A 124 -12.05 -22.18 2.55
N ASP A 125 -11.98 -23.50 2.64
CA ASP A 125 -13.08 -24.33 3.17
C ASP A 125 -13.12 -24.23 4.70
N GLU A 126 -11.98 -24.42 5.36
CA GLU A 126 -11.82 -24.29 6.81
C GLU A 126 -12.05 -22.84 7.27
N ALA A 127 -11.60 -21.86 6.50
CA ALA A 127 -11.89 -20.44 6.74
C ALA A 127 -13.39 -20.18 6.72
N TYR A 128 -14.11 -20.75 5.74
CA TYR A 128 -15.56 -20.58 5.61
C TYR A 128 -16.31 -21.23 6.77
N GLU A 129 -15.97 -22.46 7.14
CA GLU A 129 -16.61 -23.14 8.27
C GLU A 129 -16.41 -22.36 9.58
N THR A 130 -15.18 -21.87 9.79
CA THR A 130 -14.83 -21.14 11.01
C THR A 130 -15.49 -19.76 11.06
N ILE A 131 -15.51 -19.00 9.96
CA ILE A 131 -16.17 -17.68 9.94
C ILE A 131 -17.69 -17.81 10.05
N PHE A 132 -18.27 -18.88 9.50
CA PHE A 132 -19.70 -19.13 9.62
C PHE A 132 -20.10 -19.44 11.07
N ALA A 133 -19.27 -20.20 11.79
CA ALA A 133 -19.43 -20.38 13.24
C ALA A 133 -19.25 -19.06 14.02
N CYS A 134 -18.31 -18.20 13.59
CA CYS A 134 -18.12 -16.88 14.17
C CYS A 134 -19.36 -15.98 14.00
N LEU A 135 -19.97 -15.96 12.81
CA LEU A 135 -21.19 -15.19 12.52
C LEU A 135 -22.38 -15.61 13.38
N ALA A 136 -22.45 -16.87 13.81
CA ALA A 136 -23.50 -17.33 14.72
C ALA A 136 -23.37 -16.75 16.14
N VAL A 137 -22.18 -16.25 16.51
CA VAL A 137 -21.90 -15.62 17.81
C VAL A 137 -21.85 -14.09 17.70
N LEU A 138 -21.21 -13.58 16.63
CA LEU A 138 -21.00 -12.16 16.35
C LEU A 138 -21.67 -11.79 15.01
N GLU A 139 -22.99 -11.83 14.98
CA GLU A 139 -23.78 -11.55 13.77
C GLU A 139 -23.66 -10.09 13.31
N GLU A 140 -23.57 -9.15 14.27
CA GLU A 140 -23.56 -7.71 14.03
C GLU A 140 -22.16 -7.09 14.22
N GLU A 141 -21.12 -7.79 13.78
CA GLU A 141 -19.73 -7.31 13.82
C GLU A 141 -19.19 -7.12 12.39
N LEU A 142 -18.84 -5.88 12.04
CA LEU A 142 -18.44 -5.53 10.67
C LEU A 142 -17.17 -6.25 10.22
N ALA A 143 -16.20 -6.43 11.13
CA ALA A 143 -14.95 -7.14 10.82
C ALA A 143 -15.23 -8.59 10.40
N VAL A 144 -16.17 -9.25 11.07
CA VAL A 144 -16.58 -10.64 10.77
C VAL A 144 -17.28 -10.70 9.41
N LEU A 145 -18.19 -9.76 9.14
CA LEU A 145 -18.91 -9.67 7.86
C LEU A 145 -17.98 -9.38 6.68
N ASP A 146 -17.01 -8.48 6.86
CA ASP A 146 -15.97 -8.17 5.87
C ASP A 146 -15.14 -9.42 5.55
N LEU A 147 -14.63 -10.12 6.58
CA LEU A 147 -13.87 -11.36 6.38
C LEU A 147 -14.71 -12.46 5.71
N TYR A 148 -15.99 -12.58 6.08
CA TYR A 148 -16.93 -13.50 5.42
C TYR A 148 -17.07 -13.19 3.92
N CYS A 149 -17.25 -11.93 3.55
CA CYS A 149 -17.33 -11.51 2.15
C CYS A 149 -16.01 -11.80 1.40
N LYS A 150 -14.83 -11.53 2.00
CA LYS A 150 -13.51 -11.87 1.42
C LYS A 150 -13.36 -13.37 1.15
N ILE A 151 -13.74 -14.21 2.12
CA ILE A 151 -13.70 -15.68 1.96
C ILE A 151 -14.64 -16.11 0.82
N MET A 152 -15.85 -15.56 0.78
CA MET A 152 -16.84 -15.90 -0.25
C MET A 152 -16.46 -15.41 -1.65
N GLU A 153 -15.73 -14.30 -1.75
CA GLU A 153 -15.10 -13.84 -2.98
C GLU A 153 -14.10 -14.87 -3.51
N LYS A 154 -13.17 -15.35 -2.67
CA LYS A 154 -12.21 -16.41 -3.06
C LYS A 154 -12.88 -17.71 -3.49
N LYS A 155 -14.06 -18.01 -2.92
CA LYS A 155 -14.89 -19.16 -3.29
C LYS A 155 -15.81 -18.91 -4.50
N ASN A 156 -15.74 -17.75 -5.15
CA ASN A 156 -16.62 -17.33 -6.26
C ASN A 156 -18.12 -17.34 -5.92
N LYS A 157 -18.48 -17.12 -4.65
CA LYS A 157 -19.86 -17.08 -4.14
C LYS A 157 -20.24 -15.72 -3.53
N LEU A 158 -19.51 -14.66 -3.86
CA LEU A 158 -19.75 -13.31 -3.34
C LEU A 158 -21.23 -12.83 -3.45
N PRO A 159 -21.97 -13.08 -4.54
CA PRO A 159 -23.38 -12.65 -4.62
C PRO A 159 -24.27 -13.25 -3.52
N GLN A 160 -24.00 -14.49 -3.08
CA GLN A 160 -24.74 -15.12 -1.98
C GLN A 160 -24.42 -14.43 -0.66
N ALA A 161 -23.14 -14.13 -0.42
CA ALA A 161 -22.69 -13.43 0.78
C ALA A 161 -23.31 -12.03 0.90
N LEU A 162 -23.43 -11.31 -0.21
CA LEU A 162 -24.05 -9.99 -0.23
C LEU A 162 -25.55 -10.02 0.05
N GLY A 163 -26.25 -11.08 -0.37
CA GLY A 163 -27.64 -11.31 0.03
C GLY A 163 -27.77 -11.46 1.55
N THR A 164 -26.87 -12.22 2.17
CA THR A 164 -26.81 -12.38 3.63
C THR A 164 -26.49 -11.06 4.33
N LEU A 165 -25.46 -10.34 3.89
CA LEU A 165 -25.05 -9.05 4.46
C LEU A 165 -26.18 -8.00 4.39
N GLU A 166 -26.88 -7.90 3.26
CA GLU A 166 -28.04 -7.01 3.13
C GLU A 166 -29.21 -7.41 4.06
N ALA A 167 -29.42 -8.71 4.26
CA ALA A 167 -30.45 -9.20 5.17
C ALA A 167 -30.11 -8.84 6.63
N ILE A 168 -28.86 -9.06 7.05
CA ILE A 168 -28.36 -8.70 8.39
C ILE A 168 -28.51 -7.19 8.60
N ALA A 169 -28.04 -6.36 7.66
CA ALA A 169 -28.19 -4.90 7.76
C ALA A 169 -29.66 -4.47 7.92
N LYS A 170 -30.58 -5.09 7.16
CA LYS A 170 -32.01 -4.77 7.21
C LYS A 170 -32.68 -5.19 8.52
N GLN A 171 -32.34 -6.36 9.04
CA GLN A 171 -32.97 -6.95 10.23
C GLN A 171 -32.29 -6.51 11.54
N SER A 172 -31.11 -5.91 11.43
CA SER A 172 -30.27 -5.57 12.58
C SER A 172 -31.00 -4.76 13.65
N GLY A 173 -30.80 -5.19 14.89
CA GLY A 173 -31.23 -4.52 16.12
C GLY A 173 -30.19 -3.56 16.70
N ALA A 174 -28.93 -3.62 16.27
CA ALA A 174 -27.80 -2.77 16.71
C ALA A 174 -27.93 -1.26 16.40
N GLY A 175 -29.03 -0.82 15.79
CA GLY A 175 -29.33 0.59 15.56
C GLY A 175 -28.99 1.09 14.16
N SER A 176 -29.15 2.40 13.96
CA SER A 176 -28.90 3.04 12.66
C SER A 176 -27.43 3.01 12.25
N ASP A 177 -26.52 2.97 13.23
CA ASP A 177 -25.10 3.14 12.97
C ASP A 177 -24.50 1.91 12.29
N PHE A 178 -24.64 0.76 12.92
CA PHE A 178 -24.23 -0.52 12.32
C PHE A 178 -24.92 -0.76 10.98
N ARG A 179 -26.22 -0.45 10.87
CA ARG A 179 -26.96 -0.61 9.61
C ARG A 179 -26.36 0.24 8.49
N SER A 180 -25.99 1.49 8.77
CA SER A 180 -25.31 2.35 7.79
C SER A 180 -24.01 1.73 7.32
N ASP A 181 -23.19 1.27 8.25
CA ASP A 181 -21.86 0.76 7.98
C ASP A 181 -21.90 -0.60 7.25
N ALA A 182 -22.87 -1.46 7.57
CA ALA A 182 -23.09 -2.72 6.88
C ALA A 182 -23.61 -2.51 5.44
N LEU A 183 -24.49 -1.52 5.23
CA LEU A 183 -24.95 -1.12 3.89
C LEU A 183 -23.80 -0.53 3.07
N HIS A 184 -22.93 0.26 3.70
CA HIS A 184 -21.71 0.80 3.11
C HIS A 184 -20.77 -0.33 2.67
N LEU A 185 -20.48 -1.27 3.55
CA LEU A 185 -19.65 -2.45 3.24
C LEU A 185 -20.22 -3.24 2.06
N ALA A 186 -21.53 -3.52 2.07
CA ALA A 186 -22.20 -4.19 0.97
C ALA A 186 -22.08 -3.42 -0.36
N ALA A 187 -22.21 -2.09 -0.33
CA ALA A 187 -22.04 -1.24 -1.51
C ALA A 187 -20.64 -1.38 -2.11
N ASN A 188 -19.59 -1.36 -1.27
CA ASN A 188 -18.20 -1.51 -1.69
C ASN A 188 -17.97 -2.86 -2.38
N TYR A 189 -18.56 -3.96 -1.89
CA TYR A 189 -18.47 -5.25 -2.56
C TYR A 189 -19.28 -5.34 -3.86
N TYR A 190 -20.41 -4.63 -3.97
CA TYR A 190 -21.11 -4.53 -5.24
C TYR A 190 -20.29 -3.78 -6.30
N LEU A 191 -19.41 -2.86 -5.90
CA LEU A 191 -18.44 -2.25 -6.82
C LEU A 191 -17.39 -3.25 -7.31
N VAL A 192 -16.90 -4.15 -6.44
CA VAL A 192 -15.99 -5.24 -6.86
C VAL A 192 -16.66 -6.11 -7.94
N LEU A 193 -17.97 -6.35 -7.82
CA LEU A 193 -18.76 -7.05 -8.84
C LEU A 193 -19.16 -6.19 -10.05
N SER A 194 -18.64 -4.96 -10.17
CA SER A 194 -19.00 -3.98 -11.21
C SER A 194 -20.51 -3.66 -11.27
N ASN A 195 -21.24 -3.88 -10.17
CA ASN A 195 -22.67 -3.58 -10.08
C ASN A 195 -22.89 -2.17 -9.50
N ASN A 196 -22.51 -1.17 -10.30
CA ASN A 196 -22.55 0.25 -9.92
C ASN A 196 -23.97 0.71 -9.52
N LYS A 197 -25.00 0.16 -10.16
CA LYS A 197 -26.40 0.49 -9.85
C LYS A 197 -26.78 0.07 -8.43
N LYS A 198 -26.43 -1.15 -8.04
CA LYS A 198 -26.78 -1.66 -6.71
C LYS A 198 -25.92 -1.01 -5.63
N ALA A 199 -24.63 -0.78 -5.90
CA ALA A 199 -23.76 -0.01 -5.02
C ALA A 199 -24.33 1.39 -4.73
N GLU A 200 -24.71 2.15 -5.77
CA GLU A 200 -25.32 3.48 -5.62
C GLU A 200 -26.61 3.45 -4.76
N GLN A 201 -27.48 2.45 -4.96
CA GLN A 201 -28.68 2.30 -4.14
C GLN A 201 -28.36 2.10 -2.66
N LEU A 202 -27.34 1.30 -2.35
CA LEU A 202 -26.94 1.04 -0.97
C LEU A 202 -26.23 2.24 -0.35
N TYR A 203 -25.37 2.94 -1.09
CA TYR A 203 -24.76 4.20 -0.63
C TYR A 203 -25.84 5.23 -0.25
N LYS A 204 -26.87 5.41 -1.09
CA LYS A 204 -27.98 6.34 -0.76
C LYS A 204 -28.75 5.90 0.49
N LYS A 205 -28.96 4.61 0.69
CA LYS A 205 -29.62 4.09 1.91
C LYS A 205 -28.76 4.30 3.15
N ALA A 206 -27.46 4.06 3.07
CA ALA A 206 -26.52 4.32 4.15
C ALA A 206 -26.47 5.82 4.48
N LEU A 207 -26.40 6.69 3.47
CA LEU A 207 -26.37 8.15 3.66
C LEU A 207 -27.67 8.70 4.24
N ALA A 208 -28.81 8.05 4.00
CA ALA A 208 -30.05 8.41 4.66
C ALA A 208 -30.01 8.17 6.19
N LEU A 209 -29.16 7.24 6.65
CA LEU A 209 -28.94 6.96 8.07
C LEU A 209 -27.83 7.84 8.66
N LYS A 210 -26.71 7.97 7.94
CA LYS A 210 -25.58 8.84 8.30
C LYS A 210 -25.22 9.80 7.16
N PRO A 211 -25.87 10.99 7.07
CA PRO A 211 -25.67 11.91 5.95
C PRO A 211 -24.29 12.54 5.85
N ARG A 212 -23.52 12.52 6.94
CA ARG A 212 -22.20 13.16 7.07
C ARG A 212 -21.07 12.17 7.36
N ASP A 213 -21.29 10.89 7.07
CA ASP A 213 -20.21 9.90 7.20
C ASP A 213 -19.15 10.15 6.12
N GLU A 214 -17.94 10.50 6.55
CA GLU A 214 -16.84 10.83 5.64
C GLU A 214 -16.48 9.67 4.71
N SER A 215 -16.36 8.45 5.26
CA SER A 215 -15.91 7.28 4.52
C SER A 215 -16.91 6.93 3.42
N LEU A 216 -18.20 6.98 3.77
CA LEU A 216 -19.31 6.74 2.87
C LEU A 216 -19.41 7.79 1.75
N LEU A 217 -19.26 9.08 2.09
CA LEU A 217 -19.24 10.16 1.12
C LEU A 217 -18.05 10.05 0.17
N CYS A 218 -16.86 9.71 0.68
CA CYS A 218 -15.67 9.51 -0.15
C CYS A 218 -15.85 8.34 -1.12
N ASP A 219 -16.36 7.20 -0.65
CA ASP A 219 -16.59 6.02 -1.49
C ASP A 219 -17.65 6.28 -2.57
N TYR A 220 -18.76 6.93 -2.21
CA TYR A 220 -19.78 7.28 -3.18
C TYR A 220 -19.32 8.37 -4.17
N ALA A 221 -18.58 9.37 -3.70
CA ALA A 221 -17.98 10.38 -4.58
C ALA A 221 -16.98 9.75 -5.56
N SER A 222 -16.19 8.76 -5.12
CA SER A 222 -15.28 7.99 -5.99
C SER A 222 -16.04 7.28 -7.10
N LEU A 223 -17.14 6.59 -6.77
CA LEU A 223 -18.03 5.99 -7.77
C LEU A 223 -18.58 7.05 -8.75
N CYS A 224 -19.01 8.21 -8.25
CA CYS A 224 -19.49 9.29 -9.11
C CYS A 224 -18.40 9.82 -10.05
N ILE A 225 -17.15 9.89 -9.61
CA ILE A 225 -16.00 10.28 -10.46
C ILE A 225 -15.76 9.23 -11.56
N ASP A 226 -15.79 7.94 -11.22
CA ASP A 226 -15.61 6.84 -12.16
C ASP A 226 -16.73 6.79 -13.21
N LEU A 227 -17.94 7.19 -12.83
CA LEU A 227 -19.09 7.34 -13.73
C LEU A 227 -19.14 8.69 -14.46
N GLU A 228 -18.10 9.51 -14.36
CA GLU A 228 -18.00 10.87 -14.93
C GLU A 228 -19.09 11.85 -14.45
N ARG A 229 -19.77 11.55 -13.33
CA ARG A 229 -20.80 12.38 -12.68
C ARG A 229 -20.15 13.37 -11.70
N ILE A 230 -19.26 14.20 -12.22
CA ILE A 230 -18.38 15.07 -11.42
C ILE A 230 -19.15 16.08 -10.55
N ASN A 231 -20.28 16.60 -11.05
CA ASN A 231 -21.11 17.55 -10.29
C ASN A 231 -21.77 16.90 -9.07
N GLU A 232 -22.14 15.63 -9.17
CA GLU A 232 -22.73 14.89 -8.05
C GLU A 232 -21.65 14.54 -7.02
N ALA A 233 -20.45 14.14 -7.47
CA ALA A 233 -19.31 13.94 -6.58
C ALA A 233 -19.00 15.21 -5.76
N ASP A 234 -18.99 16.37 -6.41
CA ASP A 234 -18.76 17.66 -5.75
C ASP A 234 -19.86 18.02 -4.75
N ALA A 235 -21.12 17.76 -5.08
CA ALA A 235 -22.25 17.96 -4.18
C ALA A 235 -22.17 17.06 -2.94
N LEU A 236 -21.73 15.80 -3.10
CA LEU A 236 -21.51 14.88 -1.98
C LEU A 236 -20.42 15.39 -1.04
N MET A 237 -19.27 15.79 -1.60
CA MET A 237 -18.13 16.25 -0.81
C MET A 237 -18.37 17.60 -0.13
N SER A 238 -19.28 18.41 -0.67
CA SER A 238 -19.71 19.67 -0.05
C SER A 238 -20.36 19.47 1.34
N ASN A 239 -20.88 18.27 1.63
CA ASN A 239 -21.53 17.97 2.92
C ASN A 239 -20.54 17.87 4.10
N ILE A 240 -19.25 17.69 3.84
CA ILE A 240 -18.18 17.51 4.84
C ILE A 240 -17.07 18.57 4.72
N LEU A 241 -17.22 19.52 3.79
CA LEU A 241 -16.20 20.50 3.50
C LEU A 241 -15.92 21.39 4.73
N GLY A 242 -14.67 21.37 5.21
CA GLY A 242 -14.21 22.19 6.33
C GLY A 242 -14.39 21.55 7.71
N GLU A 243 -15.13 20.45 7.82
CA GLU A 243 -15.27 19.69 9.07
C GLU A 243 -14.14 18.67 9.22
N THR A 244 -13.73 18.04 8.12
CA THR A 244 -12.67 17.03 8.13
C THR A 244 -11.55 17.37 7.15
N LYS A 245 -10.32 17.08 7.59
CA LYS A 245 -9.08 17.35 6.85
C LYS A 245 -8.26 16.07 6.74
N THR A 246 -8.89 14.98 6.30
CA THR A 246 -8.18 13.74 6.09
C THR A 246 -7.52 13.72 4.70
N PRO A 247 -6.37 13.04 4.54
CA PRO A 247 -5.71 12.91 3.23
C PRO A 247 -6.65 12.41 2.13
N ARG A 248 -7.55 11.48 2.48
CA ARG A 248 -8.53 10.91 1.56
C ARG A 248 -9.50 11.96 1.02
N VAL A 249 -10.04 12.83 1.88
CA VAL A 249 -10.93 13.92 1.47
C VAL A 249 -10.21 14.86 0.50
N PHE A 250 -8.96 15.23 0.79
CA PHE A 250 -8.16 16.05 -0.11
C PHE A 250 -7.93 15.40 -1.47
N GLN A 251 -7.66 14.09 -1.53
CA GLN A 251 -7.51 13.36 -2.79
C GLN A 251 -8.77 13.44 -3.65
N ILE A 252 -9.95 13.19 -3.05
CA ILE A 252 -11.22 13.24 -3.77
C ILE A 252 -11.51 14.66 -4.28
N LEU A 253 -11.32 15.68 -3.43
CA LEU A 253 -11.54 17.09 -3.82
C LEU A 253 -10.57 17.56 -4.93
N ALA A 254 -9.31 17.11 -4.87
CA ALA A 254 -8.32 17.37 -5.91
C ALA A 254 -8.73 16.69 -7.23
N SER A 255 -9.11 15.42 -7.18
CA SER A 255 -9.59 14.66 -8.34
C SER A 255 -10.81 15.33 -9.00
N ILE A 256 -11.80 15.74 -8.20
CA ILE A 256 -12.97 16.50 -8.68
C ILE A 256 -12.53 17.80 -9.36
N SER A 257 -11.63 18.56 -8.74
CA SER A 257 -11.13 19.84 -9.30
C SER A 257 -10.39 19.63 -10.62
N ALA A 258 -9.52 18.61 -10.71
CA ALA A 258 -8.81 18.25 -11.92
C ALA A 258 -9.76 17.80 -13.04
N LYS A 259 -10.78 16.99 -12.72
CA LYS A 259 -11.81 16.55 -13.68
C LYS A 259 -12.69 17.69 -14.20
N LYS A 260 -12.87 18.75 -13.42
CA LYS A 260 -13.51 20.01 -13.86
C LYS A 260 -12.59 20.90 -14.71
N GLY A 261 -11.30 20.55 -14.83
CA GLY A 261 -10.29 21.34 -15.52
C GLY A 261 -9.63 22.43 -14.68
N ASP A 262 -9.97 22.54 -13.39
CA ASP A 262 -9.33 23.49 -12.47
C ASP A 262 -8.08 22.86 -11.85
N PHE A 263 -7.03 22.74 -12.66
CA PHE A 263 -5.77 22.13 -12.26
C PHE A 263 -5.03 22.96 -11.20
N VAL A 264 -5.21 24.28 -11.20
CA VAL A 264 -4.59 25.17 -10.21
C VAL A 264 -5.20 24.91 -8.83
N ARG A 265 -6.53 24.81 -8.75
CA ARG A 265 -7.20 24.45 -7.50
C ARG A 265 -6.82 23.04 -7.05
N SER A 266 -6.77 22.07 -7.97
CA SER A 266 -6.31 20.71 -7.65
C SER A 266 -4.91 20.71 -7.05
N GLU A 267 -3.98 21.48 -7.62
CA GLU A 267 -2.60 21.61 -7.13
C GLU A 267 -2.55 22.21 -5.73
N ILE A 268 -3.34 23.25 -5.46
CA ILE A 268 -3.43 23.90 -4.15
C ILE A 268 -3.97 22.91 -3.09
N ILE A 269 -5.02 22.17 -3.40
CA ILE A 269 -5.64 21.19 -2.49
C ILE A 269 -4.63 20.11 -2.10
N LEU A 270 -3.88 19.55 -3.06
CA LEU A 270 -2.88 18.52 -2.80
C LEU A 270 -1.71 19.06 -1.97
N LYS A 271 -1.24 20.28 -2.24
CA LYS A 271 -0.18 20.92 -1.43
C LYS A 271 -0.64 21.19 0.00
N GLN A 272 -1.86 21.68 0.16
CA GLN A 272 -2.45 21.88 1.49
C GLN A 272 -2.51 20.56 2.28
N ALA A 273 -2.86 19.45 1.61
CA ALA A 273 -2.90 18.14 2.24
C ALA A 273 -1.51 17.66 2.72
N LEU A 274 -0.45 18.03 2.00
CA LEU A 274 0.94 17.70 2.35
C LEU A 274 1.50 18.54 3.51
N ASP A 275 0.89 19.70 3.79
CA ASP A 275 1.25 20.54 4.94
C ASP A 275 0.66 20.02 6.27
N GLU A 276 -0.33 19.13 6.22
CA GLU A 276 -0.95 18.51 7.39
C GLU A 276 -0.05 17.39 7.97
N THR A 277 -0.25 17.04 9.25
CA THR A 277 0.50 15.94 9.87
C THR A 277 -0.06 14.60 9.41
N ILE A 278 0.64 13.93 8.51
CA ILE A 278 0.19 12.71 7.83
C ILE A 278 1.25 11.61 7.90
N SER A 279 0.84 10.35 7.75
CA SER A 279 1.78 9.22 7.70
C SER A 279 2.55 9.19 6.38
N ASP A 280 3.70 8.53 6.36
CA ASP A 280 4.52 8.37 5.15
C ASP A 280 3.74 7.72 4.00
N TYR A 281 2.86 6.76 4.30
CA TYR A 281 1.98 6.14 3.31
C TYR A 281 1.10 7.17 2.59
N TRP A 282 0.42 8.02 3.36
CA TRP A 282 -0.46 9.06 2.81
C TRP A 282 0.32 10.15 2.11
N LYS A 283 1.49 10.53 2.65
CA LYS A 283 2.39 11.50 2.02
C LYS A 283 2.82 11.02 0.63
N VAL A 284 3.28 9.78 0.51
CA VAL A 284 3.63 9.19 -0.78
C VAL A 284 2.43 9.16 -1.72
N SER A 285 1.25 8.76 -1.25
CA SER A 285 0.05 8.73 -2.09
C SER A 285 -0.31 10.11 -2.66
N LEU A 286 -0.31 11.15 -1.84
CA LEU A 286 -0.60 12.52 -2.26
C LEU A 286 0.46 13.09 -3.21
N LEU A 287 1.74 12.77 -2.98
CA LEU A 287 2.82 13.15 -3.88
C LEU A 287 2.66 12.50 -5.27
N ILE A 288 2.25 11.23 -5.32
CA ILE A 288 1.97 10.53 -6.59
C ILE A 288 0.82 11.22 -7.34
N ASP A 289 -0.26 11.58 -6.65
CA ASP A 289 -1.38 12.31 -7.27
C ASP A 289 -0.94 13.67 -7.84
N LEU A 290 -0.08 14.38 -7.11
CA LEU A 290 0.48 15.66 -7.55
C LEU A 290 1.43 15.48 -8.75
N ILE A 291 2.22 14.41 -8.77
CA ILE A 291 3.05 14.03 -9.91
C ILE A 291 2.18 13.76 -11.13
N HIS A 292 1.11 12.96 -11.01
CA HIS A 292 0.20 12.70 -12.13
C HIS A 292 -0.44 14.00 -12.66
N LEU A 293 -0.84 14.91 -11.76
CA LEU A 293 -1.34 16.24 -12.14
C LEU A 293 -0.29 17.06 -12.92
N TYR A 294 0.96 17.05 -12.47
CA TYR A 294 2.07 17.72 -13.17
C TYR A 294 2.41 17.08 -14.50
N LEU A 295 2.38 15.75 -14.59
CA LEU A 295 2.54 15.07 -15.85
C LEU A 295 1.40 15.47 -16.79
N PHE A 296 0.15 15.46 -16.34
CA PHE A 296 -1.00 15.83 -17.17
C PHE A 296 -0.89 17.28 -17.67
N THR A 297 -0.47 18.22 -16.81
CA THR A 297 -0.28 19.64 -17.16
C THR A 297 1.07 19.95 -17.82
N ASN A 298 1.85 18.93 -18.18
CA ASN A 298 3.16 19.03 -18.85
C ASN A 298 4.24 19.79 -18.04
N LYS A 299 4.10 19.84 -16.70
CA LYS A 299 5.08 20.41 -15.75
C LYS A 299 6.13 19.35 -15.36
N THR A 300 6.81 18.79 -16.35
CA THR A 300 7.65 17.59 -16.21
C THR A 300 8.80 17.72 -15.22
N LYS A 301 9.46 18.89 -15.14
CA LYS A 301 10.54 19.15 -14.18
C LYS A 301 10.07 19.07 -12.73
N GLN A 302 8.85 19.53 -12.44
CA GLN A 302 8.29 19.46 -11.09
C GLN A 302 7.94 18.02 -10.73
N ALA A 303 7.41 17.24 -11.68
CA ALA A 303 7.17 15.82 -11.50
C ALA A 303 8.46 15.04 -11.18
N GLU A 304 9.57 15.32 -11.88
CA GLU A 304 10.88 14.70 -11.60
C GLU A 304 11.39 15.04 -10.19
N SER A 305 11.30 16.32 -9.79
CA SER A 305 11.72 16.73 -8.44
C SER A 305 10.93 16.04 -7.33
N LEU A 306 9.62 15.82 -7.52
CA LEU A 306 8.80 15.12 -6.53
C LEU A 306 9.04 13.61 -6.53
N LEU A 307 9.41 13.02 -7.68
CA LEU A 307 9.74 11.61 -7.76
C LEU A 307 10.93 11.26 -6.85
N ASP A 308 11.96 12.12 -6.80
CA ASP A 308 13.11 11.93 -5.94
C ASP A 308 12.71 11.89 -4.45
N GLU A 309 11.77 12.75 -4.05
CA GLU A 309 11.18 12.73 -2.70
C GLU A 309 10.43 11.42 -2.45
N VAL A 310 9.57 10.98 -3.37
CA VAL A 310 8.80 9.74 -3.25
C VAL A 310 9.72 8.52 -3.10
N ILE A 311 10.77 8.41 -3.92
CA ILE A 311 11.71 7.28 -3.88
C ILE A 311 12.54 7.26 -2.59
N SER A 312 12.74 8.42 -1.96
CA SER A 312 13.44 8.51 -0.66
C SER A 312 12.61 7.92 0.48
N ILE A 313 11.28 7.96 0.38
CA ILE A 313 10.34 7.47 1.39
C ILE A 313 9.95 6.01 1.12
N GLU A 314 9.58 5.69 -0.12
CA GLU A 314 9.03 4.38 -0.48
C GLU A 314 9.67 3.77 -1.73
N LYS A 315 10.11 2.51 -1.59
CA LYS A 315 10.61 1.68 -2.70
C LYS A 315 9.67 0.50 -2.90
N SER A 316 8.74 0.66 -3.83
CA SER A 316 7.70 -0.33 -4.13
C SER A 316 7.52 -0.46 -5.64
N GLU A 317 6.68 -1.41 -6.06
CA GLU A 317 6.38 -1.60 -7.48
C GLU A 317 5.66 -0.39 -8.08
N ARG A 318 4.79 0.27 -7.30
CA ARG A 318 4.10 1.49 -7.76
C ARG A 318 5.08 2.66 -7.99
N THR A 319 6.10 2.83 -7.15
CA THR A 319 7.08 3.91 -7.34
C THR A 319 8.02 3.63 -8.52
N ARG A 320 8.34 2.36 -8.80
CA ARG A 320 9.03 1.97 -10.04
C ARG A 320 8.20 2.21 -11.29
N SER A 321 6.92 1.86 -11.25
CA SER A 321 5.99 2.10 -12.36
C SER A 321 5.91 3.60 -12.68
N LEU A 322 5.77 4.44 -11.67
CA LEU A 322 5.77 5.91 -11.81
C LEU A 322 7.08 6.45 -12.39
N GLN A 323 8.23 5.93 -11.93
CA GLN A 323 9.53 6.31 -12.49
C GLN A 323 9.62 5.99 -13.99
N ASN A 324 9.09 4.83 -14.41
CA ASN A 324 9.04 4.45 -15.82
C ASN A 324 8.10 5.37 -16.61
N GLU A 325 6.93 5.73 -16.07
CA GLU A 325 5.99 6.64 -16.72
C GLU A 325 6.62 8.02 -16.98
N ILE A 326 7.27 8.60 -15.97
CA ILE A 326 7.98 9.89 -16.10
C ILE A 326 9.09 9.77 -17.15
N ARG A 327 9.86 8.69 -17.11
CA ARG A 327 10.92 8.40 -18.09
C ARG A 327 10.37 8.31 -19.50
N GLU A 328 9.29 7.57 -19.72
CA GLU A 328 8.66 7.44 -21.03
C GLU A 328 8.06 8.74 -21.54
N LYS A 329 7.57 9.61 -20.64
CA LYS A 329 7.07 10.92 -21.02
C LYS A 329 8.18 11.86 -21.45
N ASN A 330 9.28 11.90 -20.69
CA ASN A 330 10.34 12.91 -20.86
C ASN A 330 11.47 12.45 -21.77
N GLN A 331 11.68 11.14 -21.91
CA GLN A 331 12.84 10.57 -22.59
C GLN A 331 12.40 9.69 -23.76
N ARG A 332 13.24 9.64 -24.80
CA ARG A 332 13.18 8.64 -25.87
C ARG A 332 14.38 7.71 -25.78
N LYS A 333 14.23 6.52 -26.35
CA LYS A 333 15.27 5.50 -26.40
C LYS A 333 16.08 5.66 -27.68
N ILE A 334 17.41 5.56 -27.55
CA ILE A 334 18.34 5.31 -28.65
C ILE A 334 18.92 3.92 -28.41
N ILE A 335 18.91 3.05 -29.42
CA ILE A 335 19.29 1.65 -29.26
C ILE A 335 20.45 1.34 -30.23
N CYS A 336 21.48 0.67 -29.73
CA CYS A 336 22.55 0.13 -30.56
C CYS A 336 22.00 -1.01 -31.42
N ALA A 337 22.18 -0.95 -32.73
CA ALA A 337 21.66 -1.94 -33.66
C ALA A 337 22.38 -3.31 -33.62
N LEU A 338 23.47 -3.45 -32.85
CA LEU A 338 24.23 -4.70 -32.72
C LEU A 338 24.12 -5.33 -31.33
N CYS A 339 24.33 -4.55 -30.27
CA CYS A 339 24.32 -5.08 -28.90
C CYS A 339 23.05 -4.72 -28.11
N GLU A 340 22.06 -4.09 -28.75
CA GLU A 340 20.77 -3.68 -28.14
C GLU A 340 20.89 -2.75 -26.93
N LYS A 341 22.09 -2.23 -26.66
CA LYS A 341 22.32 -1.26 -25.59
C LYS A 341 21.43 -0.05 -25.79
N THR A 342 20.69 0.30 -24.74
CA THR A 342 19.71 1.40 -24.76
C THR A 342 20.24 2.60 -23.99
N TRP A 343 20.20 3.77 -24.62
CA TRP A 343 20.41 5.06 -23.98
C TRP A 343 19.10 5.83 -23.92
N PHE A 344 18.86 6.51 -22.81
CA PHE A 344 17.70 7.37 -22.64
C PHE A 344 18.12 8.83 -22.78
N VAL A 345 17.41 9.58 -23.63
CA VAL A 345 17.71 10.98 -23.91
C VAL A 345 16.44 11.81 -23.83
N PRO A 346 16.49 13.08 -23.38
CA PRO A 346 15.31 13.94 -23.36
C PRO A 346 14.65 14.03 -24.74
N LYS A 347 13.31 14.00 -24.79
CA LYS A 347 12.55 14.20 -26.04
C LYS A 347 12.71 15.62 -26.57
N THR A 348 12.72 16.60 -25.67
CA THR A 348 12.94 18.01 -25.98
C THR A 348 14.32 18.43 -25.50
N ILE A 349 15.22 18.68 -26.44
CA ILE A 349 16.59 19.12 -26.15
C ILE A 349 16.65 20.61 -26.52
N SER A 350 16.63 21.47 -25.51
CA SER A 350 16.69 22.91 -25.70
C SER A 350 18.13 23.36 -25.95
N GLY A 351 18.44 23.73 -27.19
CA GLY A 351 19.63 24.52 -27.55
C GLY A 351 20.49 23.96 -28.67
N ASN A 352 21.00 24.87 -29.50
CA ASN A 352 22.09 24.64 -30.44
C ASN A 352 23.43 24.56 -29.68
N ALA A 353 23.57 23.62 -28.75
CA ALA A 353 24.86 23.34 -28.14
C ALA A 353 25.84 22.96 -29.28
N ARG A 354 27.11 23.36 -29.18
CA ARG A 354 28.17 22.89 -30.08
C ARG A 354 28.87 21.71 -29.41
N LEU A 355 29.13 20.64 -30.17
CA LEU A 355 29.78 19.45 -29.65
C LEU A 355 31.23 19.83 -29.36
N ARG A 356 31.58 19.88 -28.08
CA ARG A 356 32.96 20.10 -27.65
C ARG A 356 33.41 18.86 -26.91
N ILE A 357 34.03 17.95 -27.65
CA ILE A 357 34.63 16.75 -27.08
C ILE A 357 36.14 16.97 -27.10
N THR A 358 36.78 16.92 -25.93
CA THR A 358 38.24 17.12 -25.78
C THR A 358 38.96 15.81 -25.49
N CYS A 359 38.23 14.73 -25.20
CA CYS A 359 38.76 13.40 -24.90
C CYS A 359 37.94 12.31 -25.58
N GLN A 360 38.50 11.12 -25.75
CA GLN A 360 37.78 10.00 -26.37
C GLN A 360 36.67 9.48 -25.44
N PRO A 361 35.40 9.43 -25.90
CA PRO A 361 34.31 8.84 -25.11
C PRO A 361 34.55 7.34 -24.86
N PRO A 362 34.06 6.78 -23.74
CA PRO A 362 34.13 5.36 -23.46
C PRO A 362 33.44 4.54 -24.55
N ASP A 363 33.91 3.31 -24.75
CA ASP A 363 33.41 2.37 -25.76
C ASP A 363 31.88 2.11 -25.66
N GLU A 364 31.31 2.34 -24.50
CA GLU A 364 29.89 2.19 -24.20
C GLU A 364 28.96 3.30 -24.76
N TYR A 365 29.52 4.41 -25.24
CA TYR A 365 28.76 5.54 -25.77
C TYR A 365 28.44 5.38 -27.26
N PRO A 366 27.41 6.08 -27.76
CA PRO A 366 27.07 6.05 -29.19
C PRO A 366 28.20 6.66 -30.04
N ALA A 367 28.64 5.92 -31.05
CA ALA A 367 29.60 6.39 -32.07
C ALA A 367 28.93 7.33 -33.09
N GLY A 368 27.63 7.15 -33.32
CA GLY A 368 26.84 7.91 -34.27
C GLY A 368 25.83 7.03 -35.00
N SER A 369 25.08 7.67 -35.91
CA SER A 369 24.06 7.03 -36.73
C SER A 369 24.50 7.01 -38.20
N CYS A 370 24.12 5.95 -38.92
CA CYS A 370 24.33 5.88 -40.37
C CYS A 370 23.24 6.65 -41.09
N LEU A 371 23.60 7.49 -42.07
CA LEU A 371 22.61 8.25 -42.86
C LEU A 371 21.83 7.40 -43.88
N GLU A 372 22.32 6.20 -44.19
CA GLU A 372 21.70 5.33 -45.20
C GLU A 372 20.64 4.41 -44.58
N CYS A 373 20.96 3.81 -43.42
CA CYS A 373 20.08 2.85 -42.76
C CYS A 373 19.49 3.34 -41.44
N GLU A 374 19.80 4.58 -41.02
CA GLU A 374 19.33 5.23 -39.79
C GLU A 374 19.71 4.52 -38.47
N LYS A 375 20.44 3.41 -38.56
CA LYS A 375 20.88 2.63 -37.40
C LYS A 375 21.96 3.38 -36.61
N THR A 376 21.82 3.32 -35.29
CA THR A 376 22.81 3.87 -34.33
C THR A 376 23.66 2.74 -33.77
N TYR A 377 24.94 3.02 -33.54
CA TYR A 377 25.90 2.03 -33.02
C TYR A 377 26.70 2.60 -31.84
N CYS A 378 27.07 1.76 -30.88
CA CYS A 378 28.04 2.12 -29.84
C CYS A 378 29.48 1.97 -30.34
N ILE A 379 30.41 2.72 -29.74
CA ILE A 379 31.83 2.74 -30.10
C ILE A 379 32.43 1.33 -30.03
N SER A 380 32.10 0.52 -29.01
CA SER A 380 32.60 -0.85 -28.89
C SER A 380 32.27 -1.71 -30.11
N CYS A 381 31.03 -1.64 -30.61
CA CYS A 381 30.56 -2.48 -31.71
C CYS A 381 31.11 -2.07 -33.08
N VAL A 382 31.59 -0.83 -33.22
CA VAL A 382 32.13 -0.32 -34.49
C VAL A 382 33.62 -0.01 -34.40
N LYS A 383 34.30 -0.40 -33.32
CA LYS A 383 35.70 -0.08 -33.05
C LYS A 383 36.63 -0.50 -34.19
N GLU A 384 36.38 -1.69 -34.75
CA GLU A 384 37.15 -2.27 -35.86
C GLU A 384 36.87 -1.59 -37.22
N THR A 385 35.86 -0.72 -37.29
CA THR A 385 35.48 0.01 -38.53
C THR A 385 36.01 1.45 -38.54
N LEU A 386 36.89 1.80 -37.61
CA LEU A 386 37.54 3.10 -37.55
C LEU A 386 38.51 3.24 -38.74
N SER A 387 38.29 4.23 -39.59
CA SER A 387 39.19 4.53 -40.70
C SER A 387 40.45 5.26 -40.22
N ASP A 388 41.49 5.29 -41.06
CA ASP A 388 42.71 6.08 -40.83
C ASP A 388 42.43 7.59 -40.66
N GLU A 389 41.34 8.09 -41.24
CA GLU A 389 40.84 9.47 -41.05
C GLU A 389 40.14 9.70 -39.69
N GLY A 390 40.11 8.70 -38.80
CA GLY A 390 39.51 8.79 -37.47
C GLY A 390 37.98 8.77 -37.43
N ARG A 391 37.31 8.18 -38.44
CA ARG A 391 35.84 8.08 -38.50
C ARG A 391 35.35 6.64 -38.47
N PHE A 392 34.36 6.37 -37.63
CA PHE A 392 33.68 5.07 -37.60
C PHE A 392 32.79 4.89 -38.83
N HIS A 393 32.72 3.68 -39.35
CA HIS A 393 31.91 3.33 -40.52
C HIS A 393 30.80 2.35 -40.16
N CYS A 394 29.64 2.50 -40.81
CA CYS A 394 28.53 1.57 -40.65
C CYS A 394 28.96 0.15 -41.06
N PRO A 395 28.81 -0.87 -40.20
CA PRO A 395 29.19 -2.24 -40.52
C PRO A 395 28.49 -2.79 -41.77
N THR A 396 27.24 -2.37 -41.99
CA THR A 396 26.39 -2.78 -43.11
C THR A 396 26.60 -1.93 -44.36
N CYS A 397 26.46 -0.60 -44.25
CA CYS A 397 26.46 0.29 -45.42
C CYS A 397 27.86 0.79 -45.82
N LYS A 398 28.88 0.55 -44.99
CA LYS A 398 30.27 1.02 -45.16
C LYS A 398 30.40 2.55 -45.36
N LYS A 399 29.38 3.33 -45.00
CA LYS A 399 29.38 4.81 -44.97
C LYS A 399 29.82 5.33 -43.60
N PRO A 400 30.46 6.50 -43.50
CA PRO A 400 30.87 7.08 -42.23
C PRO A 400 29.64 7.39 -41.35
N LEU A 401 29.72 7.03 -40.07
CA LEU A 401 28.71 7.37 -39.07
C LEU A 401 28.77 8.88 -38.77
N LYS A 402 27.61 9.48 -38.50
CA LYS A 402 27.51 10.89 -38.15
C LYS A 402 26.72 11.09 -36.86
N ILE A 403 27.10 12.12 -36.11
CA ILE A 403 26.39 12.59 -34.92
C ILE A 403 25.41 13.68 -35.36
N GLN A 404 24.28 13.28 -35.95
CA GLN A 404 23.20 14.21 -36.34
C GLN A 404 22.02 14.16 -35.36
N ASP A 405 21.78 13.01 -34.76
CA ASP A 405 20.75 12.84 -33.74
C ASP A 405 21.08 13.73 -32.52
N ALA A 406 20.16 14.66 -32.20
CA ALA A 406 20.34 15.61 -31.09
C ALA A 406 20.47 14.93 -29.72
N GLY A 407 19.93 13.72 -29.57
CA GLY A 407 20.07 12.89 -28.37
C GLY A 407 21.46 12.29 -28.24
N ILE A 408 22.07 11.81 -29.33
CA ILE A 408 23.49 11.40 -29.33
C ILE A 408 24.37 12.59 -28.94
N PHE A 409 24.07 13.75 -29.52
CA PHE A 409 24.75 15.00 -29.22
C PHE A 409 24.66 15.38 -27.73
N TRP A 410 23.47 15.25 -27.16
CA TRP A 410 23.23 15.49 -25.74
C TRP A 410 24.00 14.50 -24.86
N LEU A 411 23.96 13.19 -25.16
CA LEU A 411 24.67 12.15 -24.41
C LEU A 411 26.17 12.44 -24.30
N LEU A 412 26.80 12.79 -25.42
CA LEU A 412 28.24 13.05 -25.47
C LEU A 412 28.61 14.34 -24.72
N ASN A 413 27.79 15.39 -24.80
CA ASN A 413 28.03 16.62 -24.04
C ASN A 413 27.83 16.42 -22.53
N GLU A 414 26.82 15.67 -22.09
CA GLU A 414 26.62 15.37 -20.66
C GLU A 414 27.78 14.52 -20.11
N TRP A 415 28.26 13.55 -20.89
CA TRP A 415 29.46 12.81 -20.54
C TRP A 415 30.68 13.73 -20.39
N GLN A 416 30.93 14.61 -21.37
CA GLN A 416 32.07 15.54 -21.31
C GLN A 416 32.00 16.45 -20.09
N LYS A 417 30.83 17.03 -19.78
CA LYS A 417 30.64 17.85 -18.56
C LYS A 417 30.98 17.07 -17.30
N THR A 418 30.54 15.81 -17.23
CA THR A 418 30.82 14.93 -16.09
C THR A 418 32.32 14.63 -15.99
N TYR A 419 32.99 14.39 -17.12
CA TYR A 419 34.42 14.18 -17.19
C TYR A 419 35.21 15.42 -16.73
N ASP A 420 34.86 16.61 -17.24
CA ASP A 420 35.50 17.87 -16.88
C ASP A 420 35.34 18.15 -15.37
N SER A 421 34.15 17.90 -14.81
CA SER A 421 33.90 18.10 -13.37
C SER A 421 34.67 17.16 -12.43
N LYS A 422 35.09 15.99 -12.91
CA LYS A 422 35.86 15.01 -12.12
C LYS A 422 37.36 15.25 -12.16
N ASN A 423 37.83 16.01 -13.16
CA ASN A 423 39.24 16.27 -13.40
C ASN A 423 39.63 17.74 -13.13
N GLN A 424 38.67 18.56 -12.67
CA GLN A 424 38.90 19.82 -11.95
C GLN A 424 38.99 19.53 -10.46
#